data_AF-A0A520THC3-F1
#
_entry.id   AF-A0A520THC3-F1
#
_cell.length_a   1.000
_cell.length_b   1.000
_cell.length_c   1.000
_cell.angle_alpha   90.00
_cell.angle_beta   90.00
_cell.angle_gamma   90.00
#
_symmetry.space_group_name_H-M   'P 1'
#
loop_
_entity.id
_entity.type
_entity.pdbx_description
1 polymer ?
#
loop_
_entity_poly.entity_id
_entity_poly.type
_entity_poly.pdbx_seq_one_letter_code
_entity_poly.pdbx_strand_id
1 'polypeptide(L)'
;MSNLIPIKKIQTSNLLPLRKDRRFGTDGIRGPVDSTMDPLFVTRLGWAAGIVLLEEGITRVLIGKDTRISGYMLESALQAGFISSGMDVIL
;
A
#
# COMPACT_ATOMS: atom_id res chain seq x y z
N MET A 1 -30.95 -10.78 2.90
CA MET A 1 -29.67 -11.42 3.24
C MET A 1 -28.75 -11.24 2.04
N SER A 2 -27.82 -10.29 2.13
CA SER A 2 -26.94 -9.90 1.01
C SER A 2 -25.90 -11.00 0.76
N ASN A 3 -25.93 -11.60 -0.43
CA ASN A 3 -24.90 -12.51 -0.88
C ASN A 3 -23.58 -11.73 -1.02
N LEU A 4 -22.64 -11.99 -0.11
CA LEU A 4 -21.25 -11.59 -0.27
C LEU A 4 -20.72 -12.31 -1.51
N ILE A 5 -20.24 -11.54 -2.49
CA ILE A 5 -19.55 -12.08 -3.66
C ILE A 5 -18.27 -12.75 -3.14
N PRO A 6 -18.04 -14.05 -3.41
CA PRO A 6 -16.80 -14.68 -2.98
C PRO A 6 -15.64 -14.02 -3.72
N ILE A 7 -14.74 -13.38 -2.98
CA ILE A 7 -13.47 -12.89 -3.51
C ILE A 7 -12.79 -14.10 -4.14
N LYS A 8 -12.64 -14.10 -5.47
CA LYS A 8 -11.84 -15.11 -6.18
C LYS A 8 -10.48 -15.15 -5.47
N LYS A 9 -10.16 -16.27 -4.81
CA LYS A 9 -8.79 -16.55 -4.35
C LYS A 9 -7.89 -16.38 -5.57
N ILE A 10 -7.18 -15.26 -5.62
CA ILE A 10 -6.17 -15.02 -6.66
C ILE A 10 -5.19 -16.17 -6.52
N GLN A 11 -5.07 -16.97 -7.57
CA GLN A 11 -4.18 -18.11 -7.61
C GLN A 11 -2.74 -17.56 -7.52
N THR A 12 -2.16 -17.61 -6.32
CA THR A 12 -0.85 -17.03 -5.98
C THR A 12 0.30 -17.70 -6.75
N SER A 13 0.05 -18.79 -7.46
CA SER A 13 1.05 -19.58 -8.19
C SER A 13 1.73 -18.85 -9.35
N ASN A 14 1.16 -17.74 -9.85
CA ASN A 14 1.72 -16.97 -10.98
C ASN A 14 2.25 -15.58 -10.58
N LEU A 15 2.28 -15.26 -9.28
CA LEU A 15 2.88 -14.01 -8.84
C LEU A 15 4.40 -14.19 -8.80
N LEU A 16 5.10 -13.43 -9.62
CA LEU A 16 6.55 -13.29 -9.47
C LEU A 16 6.84 -12.89 -8.02
N PRO A 17 7.79 -13.56 -7.34
CA PRO A 17 8.15 -13.17 -5.99
C PRO A 17 8.53 -11.70 -6.00
N LEU A 18 8.09 -10.95 -4.98
CA LEU A 18 8.52 -9.56 -4.82
C LEU A 18 10.05 -9.53 -4.93
N ARG A 19 10.54 -8.69 -5.85
CA ARG A 19 11.97 -8.48 -6.01
C ARG A 19 12.59 -8.19 -4.64
N LYS A 20 13.82 -8.65 -4.41
CA LYS A 20 14.45 -8.66 -3.08
C LYS A 20 14.51 -7.25 -2.45
N ASP A 21 14.56 -6.23 -3.29
CA ASP A 21 14.55 -4.80 -2.98
C ASP A 21 13.19 -4.23 -2.55
N ARG A 22 12.08 -4.97 -2.73
CA ARG A 22 10.71 -4.54 -2.37
C ARG A 22 10.13 -5.37 -1.22
N ARG A 23 11.00 -5.87 -0.34
CA ARG A 23 10.61 -6.69 0.82
C ARG A 23 10.40 -5.82 2.06
N PHE A 24 9.51 -6.26 2.94
CA PHE A 24 9.34 -5.69 4.27
C PHE A 24 10.47 -6.18 5.18
N GLY A 25 11.35 -5.26 5.61
CA GLY A 25 12.44 -5.54 6.56
C GLY A 25 12.08 -5.15 8.00
N THR A 26 13.08 -5.07 8.87
CA THR A 26 12.89 -4.64 10.27
C THR A 26 12.25 -3.27 10.38
N ASP A 27 12.70 -2.32 9.54
CA ASP A 27 12.22 -0.94 9.54
C ASP A 27 11.32 -0.64 8.32
N GLY A 28 10.49 -1.61 7.94
CA GLY A 28 9.56 -1.49 6.82
C GLY A 28 10.21 -1.69 5.44
N ILE A 29 9.55 -1.17 4.41
CA ILE A 29 10.00 -1.25 3.01
C ILE A 29 10.87 -0.04 2.71
N ARG A 30 12.07 -0.26 2.18
CA ARG A 30 13.06 0.79 1.92
C ARG A 30 13.67 0.62 0.55
N GLY A 31 14.00 1.75 -0.07
CA GLY A 31 14.71 1.76 -1.33
C GLY A 31 14.77 3.14 -1.97
N PRO A 32 15.61 3.32 -2.99
CA PRO A 32 15.71 4.57 -3.73
C PRO A 32 14.47 4.83 -4.61
N VAL A 33 14.08 6.11 -4.69
CA VAL A 33 12.85 6.58 -5.35
C VAL A 33 12.88 6.52 -6.88
N ASP A 34 14.08 6.45 -7.45
CA ASP A 34 14.33 6.32 -8.89
C ASP A 34 14.15 4.88 -9.41
N SER A 35 13.85 3.92 -8.54
CA SER A 35 13.82 2.51 -8.93
C SER A 35 12.85 1.63 -8.12
N THR A 36 12.98 1.60 -6.80
CA THR A 36 12.31 0.57 -5.97
C THR A 36 11.21 1.14 -5.09
N MET A 37 11.34 2.41 -4.72
CA MET A 37 10.35 3.20 -4.01
C MET A 37 9.71 4.24 -4.95
N ASP A 38 9.37 3.80 -6.17
CA ASP A 38 8.71 4.64 -7.17
C ASP A 38 7.24 4.92 -6.80
N PRO A 39 6.63 6.03 -7.25
CA PRO A 39 5.25 6.38 -6.88
C PRO A 39 4.21 5.31 -7.20
N LEU A 40 4.34 4.63 -8.34
CA LEU A 40 3.39 3.59 -8.74
C LEU A 40 3.44 2.40 -7.79
N PHE A 41 4.65 2.00 -7.36
CA PHE A 41 4.80 0.99 -6.32
C PHE A 41 4.13 1.41 -5.02
N VAL A 42 4.35 2.63 -4.55
CA VAL A 42 3.79 3.12 -3.29
C VAL A 42 2.26 3.23 -3.33
N THR A 43 1.67 3.65 -4.46
CA THR A 43 0.20 3.62 -4.64
C THR A 43 -0.34 2.21 -4.54
N ARG A 44 0.30 1.23 -5.20
CA ARG A 44 -0.14 -0.17 -5.12
C ARG A 44 0.03 -0.77 -3.73
N LEU A 45 1.09 -0.37 -3.03
CA LEU A 45 1.32 -0.75 -1.64
C LEU A 45 0.22 -0.21 -0.72
N GLY A 46 -0.13 1.08 -0.85
CA GLY A 46 -1.22 1.69 -0.08
C GLY A 46 -2.56 1.01 -0.33
N TRP A 47 -2.88 0.72 -1.60
CA TRP A 47 -4.10 -0.03 -1.93
C TRP A 47 -4.11 -1.43 -1.30
N ALA A 48 -3.03 -2.19 -1.44
CA ALA A 48 -2.94 -3.55 -0.90
C ALA A 48 -3.01 -3.56 0.63
N ALA A 49 -2.30 -2.64 1.30
CA ALA A 49 -2.37 -2.47 2.75
C ALA A 49 -3.78 -2.08 3.20
N GLY A 50 -4.44 -1.19 2.46
CA GLY A 50 -5.79 -0.74 2.81
C GLY A 50 -6.85 -1.83 2.73
N ILE A 51 -6.77 -2.72 1.73
CA ILE A 51 -7.66 -3.90 1.67
C ILE A 51 -7.51 -4.76 2.93
N VAL A 52 -6.26 -5.05 3.35
CA VAL A 52 -5.99 -5.85 4.55
C VAL A 52 -6.49 -5.14 5.81
N LEU A 53 -6.26 -3.84 5.94
CA LEU A 53 -6.72 -3.07 7.11
C LEU A 53 -8.25 -3.03 7.22
N LEU A 54 -8.95 -2.89 6.09
CA LEU A 54 -10.41 -2.90 6.04
C LEU A 54 -11.00 -4.28 6.43
N GLU A 55 -10.34 -5.38 6.05
CA GLU A 55 -10.72 -6.73 6.49
C GLU A 55 -10.61 -6.91 8.02
N GLU A 56 -9.68 -6.19 8.65
CA GLU A 56 -9.51 -6.13 10.11
C GLU A 56 -10.42 -5.08 10.79
N GLY A 57 -11.31 -4.42 10.04
CA GLY A 57 -12.25 -3.42 10.55
C GLY A 57 -11.64 -2.04 10.82
N ILE A 58 -10.40 -1.79 10.38
CA ILE A 58 -9.75 -0.48 10.47
C ILE A 58 -10.15 0.36 9.27
N THR A 59 -10.81 1.49 9.51
CA THR A 59 -11.35 2.35 8.44
C THR A 59 -10.52 3.60 8.16
N ARG A 60 -9.54 3.91 9.01
CA ARG A 60 -8.80 5.17 8.98
C ARG A 60 -7.31 4.99 9.22
N VAL A 61 -6.49 5.74 8.49
CA VAL A 61 -5.03 5.79 8.62
C VAL A 61 -4.51 7.21 8.78
N LEU A 62 -3.42 7.36 9.53
CA LEU A 62 -2.60 8.57 9.59
C LEU A 62 -1.32 8.34 8.79
N ILE A 63 -0.98 9.26 7.88
CA ILE A 63 0.27 9.22 7.12
C ILE A 63 1.24 10.23 7.73
N GLY A 64 2.34 9.73 8.29
CA GLY A 64 3.46 10.56 8.70
C GLY A 64 4.61 10.48 7.69
N LYS A 65 5.27 11.61 7.42
CA LYS A 65 6.50 11.68 6.63
C LYS A 65 7.63 12.38 7.39
N ASP A 66 8.85 12.14 6.93
CA ASP A 66 10.02 12.89 7.38
C ASP A 66 10.24 14.16 6.53
N THR A 67 11.40 14.81 6.69
CA THR A 67 11.74 16.04 5.98
C THR A 67 12.34 15.83 4.58
N ARG A 68 12.44 14.58 4.09
CA ARG A 68 13.00 14.31 2.76
C ARG A 68 12.10 14.89 1.67
N ILE A 69 12.72 15.46 0.63
CA ILE A 69 11.98 16.08 -0.48
C ILE A 69 11.08 15.09 -1.22
N SER A 70 11.51 13.82 -1.34
CA SER A 70 10.68 12.76 -1.92
C SER A 70 9.44 12.43 -1.08
N GLY A 71 9.43 12.80 0.21
CA GLY A 71 8.35 12.52 1.13
C GLY A 71 7.01 13.05 0.64
N TYR A 72 6.95 14.24 0.03
CA TYR A 72 5.70 14.79 -0.54
C TYR A 72 5.10 13.91 -1.63
N MET A 73 5.95 13.39 -2.51
CA MET A 73 5.55 12.50 -3.60
C MET A 73 5.08 11.14 -3.07
N LEU A 74 5.82 10.58 -2.10
CA LEU A 74 5.47 9.29 -1.51
C LEU A 74 4.20 9.38 -0.65
N GLU A 75 4.01 10.47 0.10
CA GLU A 75 2.79 10.76 0.85
C GLU A 75 1.57 10.81 -0.08
N SER A 76 1.66 11.57 -1.17
CA SER A 76 0.58 11.69 -2.17
C SER A 76 0.27 10.33 -2.81
N ALA A 77 1.31 9.56 -3.18
CA ALA A 77 1.14 8.24 -3.79
C ALA A 77 0.49 7.25 -2.81
N LEU A 78 0.92 7.25 -1.55
CA LEU A 78 0.40 6.38 -0.51
C LEU A 78 -1.05 6.73 -0.15
N GLN A 79 -1.36 8.02 -0.03
CA GLN A 79 -2.72 8.53 0.15
C GLN A 79 -3.65 8.08 -0.98
N ALA A 80 -3.23 8.22 -2.24
CA ALA A 80 -4.03 7.76 -3.38
C ALA A 80 -4.31 6.24 -3.32
N GLY A 81 -3.32 5.45 -2.91
CA GLY A 81 -3.47 4.01 -2.69
C GLY A 81 -4.54 3.70 -1.64
N PHE A 82 -4.43 4.29 -0.46
CA PHE A 82 -5.40 4.08 0.63
C PHE A 82 -6.82 4.54 0.26
N ILE A 83 -6.97 5.73 -0.33
CA ILE A 83 -8.29 6.22 -0.78
C ILE A 83 -8.91 5.26 -1.81
N SER A 84 -8.11 4.75 -2.75
CA SER A 84 -8.61 3.82 -3.77
C SER A 84 -9.09 2.48 -3.20
N SER A 85 -8.58 2.07 -2.03
CA SER A 85 -9.07 0.90 -1.31
C SER A 85 -10.35 1.17 -0.51
N GLY A 86 -10.73 2.44 -0.32
CA GLY A 86 -11.90 2.85 0.46
C GLY A 86 -11.60 3.31 1.89
N MET A 87 -10.34 3.60 2.22
CA MET A 87 -9.96 4.09 3.55
C MET A 87 -10.08 5.62 3.69
N ASP A 88 -10.39 6.07 4.91
CA ASP A 88 -10.21 7.47 5.33
C ASP A 88 -8.72 7.75 5.59
N VAL A 89 -8.18 8.82 5.01
CA VAL A 89 -6.78 9.23 5.22
C VAL A 89 -6.71 10.55 5.95
N ILE A 90 -5.89 10.59 7.01
CA ILE A 90 -5.44 11.79 7.70
C ILE A 90 -3.95 12.01 7.37
N LEU A 91 -3.57 13.26 7.12
CA LEU A 91 -2.19 13.71 6.95
C LEU A 91 -1.72 14.45 8.19
#